data_AF-A0A2G9ZE76-F1
#
_entry.id   AF-A0A2G9ZE76-F1
#
_cell.length_a   1.000
_cell.length_b   1.000
_cell.length_c   1.000
_cell.angle_alpha   90.00
_cell.angle_beta   90.00
_cell.angle_gamma   90.00
#
_symmetry.space_group_name_H-M   'P 1'
#
loop_
_entity.id
_entity.type
_entity.pdbx_description
1 polymer ?
#
loop_
_entity_poly.entity_id
_entity_poly.type
_entity_poly.pdbx_seq_one_letter_code
_entity_poly.pdbx_strand_id
1 'polypeptide(L)'
;MKNFTCYKNVFIGKGAVIQPGAIIGLPSFGKKDGEVKTVIGKNAVIRSNSVIYAGCKIGKNLQTGHNVTIREDNEIGDNLSIWSNSVLYPHNKIGNSVKIHCNCFIESSVLKNNVFLGPHVVITDDLHPVCPRWKECLGGVVIEENVSVGGNVTLLPGVTIGKDSLVGAGSVVVKNIPPRTVVVGNPAKVVKRTDSLKCLKKFYKKPYEWREK
;
A
#
# COMPACT_ATOMS: atom_id res chain seq x y z
N MET A 1 16.80 -17.74 21.58
CA MET A 1 15.49 -18.28 21.18
C MET A 1 15.04 -17.58 19.91
N LYS A 2 14.30 -18.25 19.01
CA LYS A 2 13.67 -17.54 17.88
C LYS A 2 12.56 -16.67 18.45
N ASN A 3 12.76 -15.36 18.46
CA ASN A 3 11.81 -14.43 19.09
C ASN A 3 10.64 -14.06 18.15
N PHE A 4 10.26 -14.92 17.20
CA PHE A 4 9.15 -14.66 16.27
C PHE A 4 8.30 -15.92 16.08
N THR A 5 7.04 -15.73 15.69
CA THR A 5 6.09 -16.80 15.44
C THR A 5 5.91 -17.01 13.94
N CYS A 6 6.03 -18.25 13.49
CA CYS A 6 5.75 -18.63 12.10
C CYS A 6 4.81 -19.83 12.11
N TYR A 7 3.66 -19.68 11.47
CA TYR A 7 2.64 -20.72 11.32
C TYR A 7 3.02 -21.72 10.23
N LYS A 8 2.26 -22.81 10.12
CA LYS A 8 2.45 -23.83 9.09
C LYS A 8 2.13 -23.27 7.71
N ASN A 9 2.66 -23.92 6.66
CA ASN A 9 2.40 -23.56 5.26
C ASN A 9 2.87 -22.14 4.87
N VAL A 10 3.89 -21.64 5.58
CA VAL A 10 4.59 -20.38 5.30
C VAL A 10 5.92 -20.68 4.61
N PHE A 11 6.14 -20.06 3.45
CA PHE A 11 7.38 -20.17 2.69
C PHE A 11 8.06 -18.81 2.63
N ILE A 12 9.27 -18.72 3.20
CA ILE A 12 10.06 -17.48 3.22
C ILE A 12 11.33 -17.70 2.42
N GLY A 13 11.58 -16.83 1.45
CA GLY A 13 12.76 -16.90 0.60
C GLY A 13 14.07 -16.70 1.38
N LYS A 14 15.16 -17.19 0.79
CA LYS A 14 16.52 -17.04 1.35
C LYS A 14 16.86 -15.56 1.61
N GLY A 15 17.69 -15.32 2.63
CA GLY A 15 18.18 -13.97 2.98
C GLY A 15 17.19 -13.13 3.78
N ALA A 16 16.07 -13.70 4.26
CA ALA A 16 15.13 -12.97 5.08
C ALA A 16 15.69 -12.66 6.48
N VAL A 17 15.46 -11.44 6.95
CA VAL A 17 15.75 -10.97 8.30
C VAL A 17 14.43 -10.73 9.01
N ILE A 18 14.17 -11.51 10.06
CA ILE A 18 12.91 -11.45 10.82
C ILE A 18 13.26 -11.03 12.24
N GLN A 19 12.71 -9.91 12.68
CA GLN A 19 12.98 -9.33 13.98
C GLN A 19 12.04 -9.89 15.08
N PRO A 20 12.40 -9.71 16.37
CA PRO A 20 11.58 -10.14 17.49
C PRO A 20 10.13 -9.64 17.46
N GLY A 21 9.19 -10.46 17.91
CA GLY A 21 7.76 -10.19 17.97
C GLY A 21 7.02 -10.33 16.64
N ALA A 22 7.71 -10.55 15.52
CA ALA A 22 7.04 -10.75 14.24
C ALA A 22 6.18 -12.02 14.25
N ILE A 23 5.02 -11.97 13.59
CA ILE A 23 4.08 -13.08 13.44
C ILE A 23 3.81 -13.28 11.96
N ILE A 24 4.03 -14.48 11.43
CA ILE A 24 3.93 -14.74 9.98
C ILE A 24 3.05 -15.96 9.73
N GLY A 25 2.06 -15.80 8.85
CA GLY A 25 1.10 -16.84 8.47
C GLY A 25 -0.06 -17.00 9.45
N LEU A 26 -0.37 -15.98 10.25
CA LEU A 26 -1.48 -16.02 11.21
C LEU A 26 -2.79 -16.36 10.47
N PRO A 27 -3.48 -17.48 10.78
CA PRO A 27 -4.74 -17.82 10.13
C PRO A 27 -5.80 -16.75 10.37
N SER A 28 -6.59 -16.45 9.33
CA SER A 28 -7.76 -15.60 9.44
C SER A 28 -8.88 -16.31 10.19
N PHE A 29 -9.90 -15.56 10.62
CA PHE A 29 -11.03 -16.12 11.35
C PHE A 29 -11.71 -17.25 10.55
N GLY A 30 -11.96 -18.38 11.22
CA GLY A 30 -12.56 -19.56 10.60
C GLY A 30 -11.58 -20.44 9.82
N LYS A 31 -10.29 -20.08 9.74
CA LYS A 31 -9.23 -20.89 9.10
C LYS A 31 -8.37 -21.62 10.13
N LYS A 32 -7.92 -22.82 9.77
CA LYS A 32 -6.98 -23.62 10.59
C LYS A 32 -5.53 -23.25 10.28
N ASP A 33 -4.64 -23.49 11.25
CA ASP A 33 -3.19 -23.37 11.04
C ASP A 33 -2.71 -24.25 9.88
N GLY A 34 -2.04 -23.63 8.90
CA GLY A 34 -1.53 -24.27 7.70
C GLY A 34 -2.56 -24.52 6.59
N GLU A 35 -3.84 -24.16 6.78
CA GLU A 35 -4.88 -24.35 5.76
C GLU A 35 -4.58 -23.55 4.48
N VAL A 36 -4.10 -22.32 4.63
CA VAL A 36 -3.81 -21.42 3.51
C VAL A 36 -2.32 -21.15 3.43
N LYS A 37 -1.79 -21.21 2.21
CA LYS A 37 -0.36 -20.99 1.94
C LYS A 37 -0.01 -19.50 1.95
N THR A 38 1.07 -19.14 2.65
CA THR A 38 1.70 -17.82 2.55
C THR A 38 3.07 -17.93 1.91
N VAL A 39 3.37 -17.04 0.97
CA VAL A 39 4.66 -16.99 0.28
C VAL A 39 5.25 -15.60 0.43
N ILE A 40 6.50 -15.53 0.88
CA ILE A 40 7.30 -14.30 0.95
C ILE A 40 8.59 -14.55 0.18
N GLY A 41 8.92 -13.66 -0.75
CA GLY A 41 10.11 -13.77 -1.59
C GLY A 41 11.43 -13.63 -0.83
N LYS A 42 12.54 -13.63 -1.59
CA LYS A 42 13.90 -13.51 -1.05
C LYS A 42 14.13 -12.13 -0.42
N ASN A 43 15.08 -12.07 0.52
CA ASN A 43 15.59 -10.83 1.13
C ASN A 43 14.51 -9.96 1.80
N ALA A 44 13.46 -10.57 2.35
CA ALA A 44 12.47 -9.85 3.14
C ALA A 44 13.07 -9.37 4.46
N VAL A 45 12.80 -8.13 4.86
CA VAL A 45 13.08 -7.61 6.20
C VAL A 45 11.75 -7.36 6.88
N ILE A 46 11.44 -8.19 7.87
CA ILE A 46 10.21 -8.11 8.66
C ILE A 46 10.61 -7.59 10.04
N ARG A 47 10.34 -6.31 10.28
CA ARG A 47 10.72 -5.62 11.52
C ARG A 47 9.78 -5.97 12.68
N SER A 48 10.23 -5.61 13.89
CA SER A 48 9.62 -6.09 15.14
C SER A 48 8.11 -5.88 15.20
N ASN A 49 7.42 -6.85 15.79
CA ASN A 49 5.98 -6.87 16.02
C ASN A 49 5.11 -6.72 14.75
N SER A 50 5.69 -6.90 13.55
CA SER A 50 4.90 -6.93 12.33
C SER A 50 4.13 -8.25 12.21
N VAL A 51 2.88 -8.19 11.79
CA VAL A 51 1.99 -9.34 11.63
C VAL A 51 1.64 -9.50 10.15
N ILE A 52 1.89 -10.68 9.60
CA ILE A 52 1.49 -11.06 8.24
C ILE A 52 0.56 -12.25 8.35
N TYR A 53 -0.66 -12.13 7.84
CA TYR A 53 -1.68 -13.18 7.88
C TYR A 53 -1.47 -14.24 6.79
N ALA A 54 -2.14 -15.37 6.97
CA ALA A 54 -2.18 -16.46 6.01
C ALA A 54 -2.76 -16.00 4.66
N GLY A 55 -2.35 -16.62 3.55
CA GLY A 55 -2.87 -16.33 2.20
C GLY A 55 -2.14 -15.24 1.41
N CYS A 56 -1.21 -14.53 2.03
CA CYS A 56 -0.44 -13.50 1.33
C CYS A 56 0.56 -14.10 0.34
N LYS A 57 0.65 -13.51 -0.86
CA LYS A 57 1.70 -13.75 -1.85
C LYS A 57 2.52 -12.48 -2.00
N ILE A 58 3.75 -12.48 -1.49
CA ILE A 58 4.61 -11.30 -1.48
C ILE A 58 5.90 -11.61 -2.24
N GLY A 59 6.25 -10.71 -3.15
CA GLY A 59 7.49 -10.75 -3.92
C GLY A 59 8.76 -10.61 -3.08
N LYS A 60 9.88 -10.38 -3.77
CA LYS A 60 11.21 -10.21 -3.19
C LYS A 60 11.35 -8.83 -2.55
N ASN A 61 12.32 -8.71 -1.65
CA ASN A 61 12.76 -7.46 -1.05
C ASN A 61 11.62 -6.71 -0.33
N LEU A 62 10.68 -7.43 0.30
CA LEU A 62 9.73 -6.84 1.24
C LEU A 62 10.50 -6.12 2.35
N GLN A 63 10.10 -4.89 2.68
CA GLN A 63 10.63 -4.13 3.80
C GLN A 63 9.46 -3.64 4.65
N THR A 64 9.30 -4.17 5.87
CA THR A 64 8.30 -3.66 6.82
C THR A 64 8.95 -2.72 7.84
N GLY A 65 8.24 -1.69 8.26
CA GLY A 65 8.47 -0.94 9.50
C GLY A 65 8.06 -1.76 10.72
N HIS A 66 8.10 -1.16 11.90
CA HIS A 66 7.62 -1.81 13.13
C HIS A 66 6.09 -1.80 13.20
N ASN A 67 5.50 -2.82 13.82
CA ASN A 67 4.06 -2.92 14.05
C ASN A 67 3.23 -2.83 12.75
N VAL A 68 3.77 -3.27 11.61
CA VAL A 68 3.02 -3.34 10.36
C VAL A 68 2.07 -4.52 10.40
N THR A 69 0.84 -4.34 9.93
CA THR A 69 -0.12 -5.44 9.78
C THR A 69 -0.47 -5.62 8.31
N ILE A 70 -0.21 -6.81 7.77
CA ILE A 70 -0.64 -7.24 6.43
C ILE A 70 -1.67 -8.35 6.63
N ARG A 71 -2.94 -8.04 6.40
CA ARG A 71 -4.06 -8.98 6.49
C ARG A 71 -4.04 -10.01 5.35
N GLU A 72 -4.96 -10.96 5.41
CA GLU A 72 -5.04 -12.12 4.52
C GLU A 72 -5.18 -11.76 3.03
N ASP A 73 -4.78 -12.71 2.17
CA ASP A 73 -5.07 -12.68 0.73
C ASP A 73 -4.60 -11.43 -0.04
N ASN A 74 -3.52 -10.80 0.42
CA ASN A 74 -2.84 -9.73 -0.32
C ASN A 74 -1.90 -10.30 -1.39
N GLU A 75 -1.95 -9.73 -2.60
CA GLU A 75 -1.03 -10.04 -3.70
C GLU A 75 -0.10 -8.86 -3.96
N ILE A 76 1.19 -9.04 -3.66
CA ILE A 76 2.18 -7.97 -3.59
C ILE A 76 3.39 -8.33 -4.46
N GLY A 77 3.80 -7.41 -5.33
CA GLY A 77 4.98 -7.51 -6.16
C GLY A 77 6.31 -7.40 -5.42
N ASP A 78 7.38 -7.22 -6.19
CA ASP A 78 8.75 -7.05 -5.69
C ASP A 78 8.97 -5.62 -5.16
N ASN A 79 9.84 -5.47 -4.17
CA ASN A 79 10.31 -4.19 -3.63
C ASN A 79 9.22 -3.32 -2.96
N LEU A 80 8.26 -3.94 -2.27
CA LEU A 80 7.37 -3.21 -1.37
C LEU A 80 8.13 -2.71 -0.14
N SER A 81 8.04 -1.40 0.13
CA SER A 81 8.41 -0.81 1.42
C SER A 81 7.17 -0.26 2.12
N ILE A 82 6.83 -0.83 3.26
CA ILE A 82 5.73 -0.39 4.12
C ILE A 82 6.30 0.05 5.46
N TRP A 83 6.06 1.29 5.88
CA TRP A 83 6.65 1.84 7.10
C TRP A 83 5.74 1.62 8.33
N SER A 84 6.23 2.00 9.50
CA SER A 84 5.69 1.57 10.79
C SER A 84 4.21 1.92 11.00
N ASN A 85 3.51 1.02 11.68
CA ASN A 85 2.09 1.11 12.06
C ASN A 85 1.11 1.21 10.88
N SER A 86 1.54 0.94 9.66
CA SER A 86 0.65 0.88 8.50
C SER A 86 -0.05 -0.48 8.43
N VAL A 87 -1.28 -0.44 7.95
CA VAL A 87 -2.16 -1.61 7.86
C VAL A 87 -2.61 -1.79 6.42
N LEU A 88 -2.36 -2.98 5.87
CA LEU A 88 -3.00 -3.47 4.65
C LEU A 88 -4.13 -4.41 5.05
N TYR A 89 -5.36 -4.05 4.71
CA TYR A 89 -6.51 -4.91 4.86
C TYR A 89 -6.50 -6.03 3.79
N PRO A 90 -7.46 -6.97 3.80
CA PRO A 90 -7.45 -8.06 2.84
C PRO A 90 -7.52 -7.61 1.37
N HIS A 91 -7.10 -8.49 0.47
CA HIS A 91 -7.38 -8.42 -0.97
C HIS A 91 -6.77 -7.24 -1.74
N ASN A 92 -5.74 -6.57 -1.23
CA ASN A 92 -5.03 -5.58 -2.05
C ASN A 92 -4.19 -6.27 -3.13
N LYS A 93 -4.09 -5.60 -4.28
CA LYS A 93 -3.19 -5.94 -5.38
C LYS A 93 -2.17 -4.83 -5.53
N ILE A 94 -0.94 -5.07 -5.07
CA ILE A 94 0.13 -4.08 -5.01
C ILE A 94 1.22 -4.47 -5.99
N GLY A 95 1.57 -3.56 -6.90
CA GLY A 95 2.61 -3.75 -7.90
C GLY A 95 4.03 -3.68 -7.32
N ASN A 96 4.99 -3.48 -8.21
CA ASN A 96 6.41 -3.41 -7.85
C ASN A 96 6.83 -2.02 -7.39
N SER A 97 7.85 -1.96 -6.55
CA SER A 97 8.51 -0.71 -6.13
C SER A 97 7.57 0.29 -5.47
N VAL A 98 6.54 -0.21 -4.78
CA VAL A 98 5.56 0.60 -4.06
C VAL A 98 6.10 1.00 -2.69
N LYS A 99 5.80 2.23 -2.27
CA LYS A 99 6.23 2.82 -1.01
C LYS A 99 5.02 3.32 -0.23
N ILE A 100 4.78 2.79 0.97
CA ILE A 100 3.63 3.08 1.82
C ILE A 100 4.08 3.57 3.19
N HIS A 101 4.14 4.89 3.40
CA HIS A 101 4.69 5.49 4.63
C HIS A 101 3.92 5.13 5.91
N CYS A 102 4.36 5.64 7.06
CA CYS A 102 3.82 5.30 8.37
C CYS A 102 2.33 5.66 8.50
N ASN A 103 1.64 4.88 9.34
CA ASN A 103 0.25 5.12 9.74
C ASN A 103 -0.73 5.19 8.55
N CYS A 104 -0.45 4.48 7.47
CA CYS A 104 -1.38 4.35 6.35
C CYS A 104 -2.37 3.22 6.59
N PHE A 105 -3.58 3.38 6.04
CA PHE A 105 -4.64 2.38 6.11
C PHE A 105 -5.18 2.14 4.69
N ILE A 106 -5.20 0.88 4.24
CA ILE A 106 -5.51 0.53 2.85
C ILE A 106 -6.42 -0.68 2.76
N GLU A 107 -7.59 -0.50 2.13
CA GLU A 107 -8.61 -1.54 1.95
C GLU A 107 -8.84 -1.89 0.48
N SER A 108 -8.87 -3.19 0.15
CA SER A 108 -9.33 -3.78 -1.11
C SER A 108 -8.91 -3.06 -2.41
N SER A 109 -7.69 -2.52 -2.44
CA SER A 109 -7.24 -1.56 -3.45
C SER A 109 -6.21 -2.12 -4.42
N VAL A 110 -6.11 -1.49 -5.59
CA VAL A 110 -5.12 -1.82 -6.62
C VAL A 110 -4.11 -0.68 -6.73
N LEU A 111 -2.88 -0.93 -6.31
CA LEU A 111 -1.77 0.01 -6.46
C LEU A 111 -0.83 -0.52 -7.54
N LYS A 112 -0.64 0.23 -8.63
CA LYS A 112 0.30 -0.13 -9.69
C LYS A 112 1.75 0.13 -9.30
N ASN A 113 2.67 -0.03 -10.25
CA ASN A 113 4.10 0.10 -10.02
C ASN A 113 4.50 1.53 -9.62
N ASN A 114 5.56 1.65 -8.81
CA ASN A 114 6.18 2.91 -8.42
C ASN A 114 5.23 3.91 -7.73
N VAL A 115 4.15 3.42 -7.13
CA VAL A 115 3.24 4.24 -6.32
C VAL A 115 3.92 4.63 -5.01
N PHE A 116 3.76 5.90 -4.64
CA PHE A 116 4.18 6.43 -3.35
C PHE A 116 2.96 6.94 -2.58
N LEU A 117 2.76 6.42 -1.37
CA LEU A 117 1.80 6.94 -0.40
C LEU A 117 2.56 7.60 0.75
N GLY A 118 2.30 8.88 0.97
CA GLY A 118 2.79 9.64 2.12
C GLY A 118 2.21 9.12 3.44
N PRO A 119 2.69 9.63 4.59
CA PRO A 119 2.21 9.19 5.89
C PRO A 119 0.73 9.56 6.09
N HIS A 120 0.00 8.77 6.87
CA HIS A 120 -1.42 8.99 7.15
C HIS A 120 -2.32 9.03 5.90
N VAL A 121 -1.98 8.30 4.85
CA VAL A 121 -2.91 8.08 3.73
C VAL A 121 -3.95 7.04 4.14
N VAL A 122 -5.22 7.36 3.90
CA VAL A 122 -6.37 6.49 4.16
C VAL A 122 -7.05 6.16 2.84
N ILE A 123 -7.24 4.87 2.59
CA ILE A 123 -7.96 4.34 1.42
C ILE A 123 -9.06 3.42 1.94
N THR A 124 -10.31 3.78 1.64
CA THR A 124 -11.51 3.06 2.08
C THR A 124 -12.20 2.40 0.89
N ASP A 125 -12.93 1.31 1.11
CA ASP A 125 -13.66 0.57 0.07
C ASP A 125 -15.21 0.55 0.24
N ASP A 126 -15.72 1.01 1.39
CA ASP A 126 -17.16 1.08 1.68
C ASP A 126 -17.82 2.37 1.15
N LEU A 127 -18.56 2.28 0.06
CA LEU A 127 -19.28 3.43 -0.51
C LEU A 127 -20.43 3.93 0.39
N HIS A 128 -21.10 3.00 1.09
CA HIS A 128 -22.23 3.29 1.97
C HIS A 128 -22.05 2.56 3.32
N PRO A 129 -21.34 3.17 4.29
CA PRO A 129 -21.14 2.59 5.60
C PRO A 129 -22.47 2.16 6.24
N VAL A 130 -22.46 1.03 6.97
CA VAL A 130 -23.63 0.44 7.66
C VAL A 130 -24.69 -0.17 6.72
N CYS A 131 -24.51 -0.14 5.41
CA CYS A 131 -25.45 -0.76 4.47
C CYS A 131 -25.47 -2.29 4.62
N PRO A 132 -26.64 -2.96 4.77
CA PRO A 132 -26.71 -4.42 4.88
C PRO A 132 -26.25 -5.15 3.61
N ARG A 133 -26.25 -4.46 2.46
CA ARG A 133 -25.77 -4.95 1.16
C ARG A 133 -24.35 -4.48 0.84
N TRP A 134 -23.57 -4.04 1.84
CA TRP A 134 -22.22 -3.48 1.67
C TRP A 134 -21.33 -4.34 0.75
N LYS A 135 -21.38 -5.67 0.87
CA LYS A 135 -20.62 -6.62 0.05
C LYS A 135 -20.82 -6.44 -1.46
N GLU A 136 -21.98 -5.95 -1.89
CA GLU A 136 -22.30 -5.73 -3.31
C GLU A 136 -21.73 -4.41 -3.86
N CYS A 137 -21.35 -3.49 -2.97
CA CYS A 137 -20.91 -2.13 -3.29
C CYS A 137 -19.46 -1.85 -2.86
N LEU A 138 -18.74 -2.87 -2.38
CA LEU A 138 -17.32 -2.77 -2.07
C LEU A 138 -16.52 -2.39 -3.31
N GLY A 139 -15.66 -1.40 -3.16
CA GLY A 139 -14.73 -1.03 -4.21
C GLY A 139 -13.61 -0.16 -3.66
N GLY A 140 -12.42 -0.74 -3.53
CA GLY A 140 -11.23 0.03 -3.20
C GLY A 140 -10.83 0.97 -4.35
N VAL A 141 -9.64 1.56 -4.19
CA VAL A 141 -9.13 2.57 -5.11
C VAL A 141 -8.17 1.94 -6.11
N VAL A 142 -8.21 2.44 -7.35
CA VAL A 142 -7.18 2.13 -8.37
C VAL A 142 -6.19 3.28 -8.43
N ILE A 143 -4.95 3.04 -8.05
CA ILE A 143 -3.85 4.00 -8.15
C ILE A 143 -2.92 3.55 -9.26
N GLU A 144 -2.89 4.31 -10.35
CA GLU A 144 -2.08 3.99 -11.53
C GLU A 144 -0.57 4.21 -11.31
N GLU A 145 0.23 3.83 -12.30
CA GLU A 145 1.69 3.85 -12.20
C GLU A 145 2.23 5.25 -11.87
N ASN A 146 3.35 5.28 -11.12
CA ASN A 146 4.09 6.48 -10.77
C ASN A 146 3.30 7.57 -10.01
N VAL A 147 2.09 7.26 -9.53
CA VAL A 147 1.31 8.21 -8.74
C VAL A 147 1.99 8.46 -7.40
N SER A 148 2.02 9.72 -6.98
CA SER A 148 2.53 10.14 -5.67
C SER A 148 1.40 10.80 -4.89
N VAL A 149 1.11 10.26 -3.72
CA VAL A 149 0.06 10.75 -2.81
C VAL A 149 0.75 11.40 -1.62
N GLY A 150 0.44 12.67 -1.37
CA GLY A 150 0.95 13.43 -0.24
C GLY A 150 0.49 12.86 1.11
N GLY A 151 1.06 13.37 2.19
CA GLY A 151 0.66 12.96 3.54
C GLY A 151 -0.76 13.42 3.90
N ASN A 152 -1.41 12.68 4.79
CA ASN A 152 -2.74 12.98 5.30
C ASN A 152 -3.79 13.15 4.19
N VAL A 153 -3.85 12.19 3.25
CA VAL A 153 -4.81 12.19 2.15
C VAL A 153 -5.84 11.09 2.37
N THR A 154 -7.10 11.39 2.09
CA THR A 154 -8.19 10.40 2.06
C THR A 154 -8.61 10.14 0.62
N LEU A 155 -8.62 8.87 0.20
CA LEU A 155 -9.10 8.42 -1.10
C LEU A 155 -10.41 7.66 -0.91
N LEU A 156 -11.50 8.18 -1.46
CA LEU A 156 -12.82 7.57 -1.31
C LEU A 156 -13.00 6.33 -2.21
N PRO A 157 -13.93 5.43 -1.88
CA PRO A 157 -14.16 4.19 -2.60
C PRO A 157 -14.43 4.40 -4.10
N GLY A 158 -13.95 3.46 -4.91
CA GLY A 158 -14.21 3.40 -6.36
C GLY A 158 -13.51 4.46 -7.21
N VAL A 159 -12.70 5.36 -6.63
CA VAL A 159 -11.96 6.35 -7.43
C VAL A 159 -10.75 5.72 -8.11
N THR A 160 -10.39 6.28 -9.26
CA THR A 160 -9.14 5.98 -9.98
C THR A 160 -8.25 7.21 -10.01
N ILE A 161 -6.98 7.06 -9.63
CA ILE A 161 -5.97 8.12 -9.77
C ILE A 161 -5.10 7.81 -10.98
N GLY A 162 -5.20 8.65 -12.01
CA GLY A 162 -4.50 8.47 -13.27
C GLY A 162 -2.98 8.54 -13.15
N LYS A 163 -2.32 7.85 -14.07
CA LYS A 163 -0.85 7.69 -14.14
C LYS A 163 -0.10 9.02 -14.05
N ASP A 164 1.05 9.01 -13.39
CA ASP A 164 1.97 10.17 -13.24
C ASP A 164 1.33 11.40 -12.57
N SER A 165 0.28 11.21 -11.77
CA SER A 165 -0.39 12.28 -11.02
C SER A 165 0.19 12.48 -9.61
N LEU A 166 -0.02 13.67 -9.07
CA LEU A 166 0.37 14.07 -7.72
C LEU A 166 -0.86 14.53 -6.94
N VAL A 167 -1.18 13.86 -5.85
CA VAL A 167 -2.19 14.32 -4.88
C VAL A 167 -1.47 15.12 -3.80
N GLY A 168 -1.80 16.39 -3.63
CA GLY A 168 -1.23 17.22 -2.58
C GLY A 168 -1.66 16.75 -1.19
N ALA A 169 -0.82 17.05 -0.19
CA ALA A 169 -1.11 16.70 1.20
C ALA A 169 -2.43 17.31 1.69
N GLY A 170 -3.11 16.64 2.61
CA GLY A 170 -4.38 17.11 3.19
C GLY A 170 -5.60 17.01 2.26
N SER A 171 -5.47 16.35 1.10
CA SER A 171 -6.55 16.31 0.11
C SER A 171 -7.55 15.19 0.38
N VAL A 172 -8.81 15.40 -0.02
CA VAL A 172 -9.86 14.36 -0.04
C VAL A 172 -10.30 14.13 -1.47
N VAL A 173 -9.97 12.95 -2.02
CA VAL A 173 -10.26 12.59 -3.41
C VAL A 173 -11.60 11.88 -3.47
N VAL A 174 -12.58 12.56 -4.06
CA VAL A 174 -13.98 12.10 -4.14
C VAL A 174 -14.42 11.72 -5.56
N LYS A 175 -13.54 11.89 -6.55
CA LYS A 175 -13.77 11.60 -7.97
C LYS A 175 -12.49 11.12 -8.62
N ASN A 176 -12.62 10.47 -9.79
CA ASN A 176 -11.48 10.07 -10.61
C ASN A 176 -10.58 11.27 -10.95
N ILE A 177 -9.27 11.04 -10.88
CA ILE A 177 -8.25 12.05 -11.19
C ILE A 177 -7.63 11.73 -12.55
N PRO A 178 -7.64 12.69 -13.51
CA PRO A 178 -6.99 12.48 -14.80
C PRO A 178 -5.48 12.25 -14.67
N PRO A 179 -4.84 11.54 -15.62
CA PRO A 179 -3.39 11.33 -15.59
C PRO A 179 -2.62 12.64 -15.75
N ARG A 180 -1.39 12.66 -15.21
CA ARG A 180 -0.45 13.81 -15.27
C ARG A 180 -1.02 15.10 -14.67
N THR A 181 -1.84 15.00 -13.63
CA THR A 181 -2.41 16.16 -12.94
C THR A 181 -1.92 16.29 -11.51
N VAL A 182 -1.88 17.52 -11.03
CA VAL A 182 -1.71 17.86 -9.63
C VAL A 182 -3.08 18.23 -9.08
N VAL A 183 -3.52 17.53 -8.05
CA VAL A 183 -4.79 17.81 -7.37
C VAL A 183 -4.56 18.19 -5.92
N VAL A 184 -5.34 19.15 -5.41
CA VAL A 184 -5.27 19.59 -4.01
C VAL A 184 -6.65 19.90 -3.46
N GLY A 185 -6.80 19.82 -2.14
CA GLY A 185 -7.96 20.34 -1.40
C GLY A 185 -8.98 19.28 -0.98
N ASN A 186 -10.03 19.73 -0.33
CA ASN A 186 -11.16 18.92 0.13
C ASN A 186 -12.47 19.62 -0.30
N PRO A 187 -13.16 19.17 -1.37
CA PRO A 187 -12.77 18.08 -2.26
C PRO A 187 -11.56 18.44 -3.14
N ALA A 188 -10.78 17.44 -3.52
CA ALA A 188 -9.59 17.60 -4.34
C ALA A 188 -9.95 18.07 -5.76
N LYS A 189 -9.27 19.12 -6.23
CA LYS A 189 -9.46 19.68 -7.58
C LYS A 189 -8.12 19.77 -8.32
N VAL A 190 -8.16 19.58 -9.63
CA VAL A 190 -7.01 19.78 -10.51
C VAL A 190 -6.61 21.25 -10.46
N VAL A 191 -5.36 21.52 -10.11
CA VAL A 191 -4.80 22.89 -10.06
C VAL A 191 -3.78 23.15 -11.14
N LYS A 192 -3.11 22.11 -11.64
CA LYS A 192 -2.14 22.17 -12.74
C LYS A 192 -1.78 20.78 -13.23
N ARG A 193 -0.96 20.72 -14.27
CA ARG A 193 -0.35 19.48 -14.76
C ARG A 193 0.97 19.19 -14.07
N THR A 194 1.36 17.92 -13.97
CA THR A 194 2.62 17.52 -13.32
C THR A 194 3.87 17.97 -14.08
N ASP A 195 3.80 18.10 -15.40
CA ASP A 195 4.86 18.66 -16.26
C ASP A 195 5.24 20.11 -15.93
N SER A 196 4.32 20.88 -15.33
CA SER A 196 4.54 22.26 -14.91
C SER A 196 5.26 22.39 -13.56
N LEU A 197 5.54 21.27 -12.87
CA LEU A 197 6.21 21.29 -11.58
C LEU A 197 7.68 21.72 -11.71
N LYS A 198 8.14 22.54 -10.78
CA LYS A 198 9.53 23.00 -10.69
C LYS A 198 10.18 22.45 -9.42
N CYS A 199 11.41 21.97 -9.53
CA CYS A 199 12.18 21.58 -8.35
C CYS A 199 12.58 22.85 -7.60
N LEU A 200 11.97 23.09 -6.44
CA LEU A 200 12.24 24.32 -5.67
C LEU A 200 13.71 24.41 -5.22
N LYS A 201 14.35 23.27 -4.95
CA LYS A 201 15.78 23.19 -4.58
C LYS A 201 16.72 23.17 -5.79
N LYS A 202 16.20 23.17 -7.02
CA LYS A 202 16.97 23.21 -8.29
C LYS A 202 17.98 22.07 -8.48
N PHE A 203 17.84 20.95 -7.77
CA PHE A 203 18.66 19.75 -8.02
C PHE A 203 18.33 19.08 -9.36
N TYR A 204 17.11 19.31 -9.85
CA TYR A 204 16.55 18.75 -11.08
C TYR A 204 15.78 19.86 -11.81
N LYS A 205 15.54 19.72 -13.12
CA LYS A 205 14.70 20.70 -13.85
C LYS A 205 13.25 20.60 -13.40
N LYS A 206 12.72 19.38 -13.29
CA LYS A 206 11.37 19.09 -12.75
C LYS A 206 11.41 17.98 -11.69
N PRO A 207 10.51 17.98 -10.71
CA PRO A 207 10.31 16.81 -9.84
C PRO A 207 9.98 15.60 -10.71
N TYR A 208 10.61 14.46 -10.43
CA TYR A 208 10.41 13.17 -11.10
C TYR A 208 11.07 12.97 -12.47
N GLU A 209 11.93 13.88 -12.95
CA GLU A 209 12.63 13.64 -14.24
C GLU A 209 13.53 12.40 -14.27
N TRP A 210 13.94 11.91 -13.09
CA TRP A 210 14.69 10.66 -12.97
C TRP A 210 13.86 9.40 -13.25
N ARG A 211 12.54 9.52 -13.40
CA ARG A 211 11.65 8.39 -13.77
C ARG A 211 11.55 8.19 -15.28
N GLU A 212 12.03 9.15 -16.08
CA GLU A 212 12.01 9.11 -17.56
C GLU A 212 13.26 8.42 -18.13
N LYS A 213 14.01 7.71 -17.29
CA LYS A 213 15.28 7.03 -17.63
C LYS A 213 15.15 5.53 -17.51
#